data_AF-A0A6L5HL82-F1
#
_entry.id   AF-A0A6L5HL82-F1
#
_cell.length_a   1.000
_cell.length_b   1.000
_cell.length_c   1.000
_cell.angle_alpha   90.00
_cell.angle_beta   90.00
_cell.angle_gamma   90.00
#
_symmetry.space_group_name_H-M   'P 1'
#
loop_
_entity.id
_entity.type
_entity.pdbx_description
1 polymer ?
#
loop_
_entity_poly.entity_id
_entity_poly.type
_entity_poly.pdbx_seq_one_letter_code
_entity_poly.pdbx_strand_id
1 'polypeptide(L)'
;MRSEPELLPGLILPPSYQVVLRRRLAEVNTATSAANCLIAQARAEGMVEALELLKALEQQQVERLYLLIEQAATARLLELEQGAGE
;
A
#
# COMPACT_ATOMS: atom_id res chain seq x y z
N MET A 1 16.50 0.24 19.42
CA MET A 1 15.20 0.40 18.74
C MET A 1 15.49 0.47 17.25
N ARG A 2 15.03 -0.48 16.44
CA ARG A 2 15.19 -0.40 14.98
C ARG A 2 14.12 0.57 14.48
N SER A 3 14.55 1.73 14.00
CA SER A 3 13.68 2.64 13.25
C SER A 3 13.18 1.87 12.03
N GLU A 4 11.88 1.61 11.97
CA GLU A 4 11.28 1.05 10.77
C GLU A 4 11.52 2.03 9.61
N PRO A 5 11.89 1.55 8.40
CA PRO A 5 12.17 2.45 7.28
C PRO A 5 10.94 3.31 7.03
N GLU A 6 11.15 4.64 6.97
CA GLU A 6 10.10 5.60 6.63
C GLU A 6 9.44 5.15 5.33
N LEU A 7 8.11 4.95 5.37
CA LEU A 7 7.36 4.40 4.22
C LEU A 7 7.50 5.32 3.00
N LEU A 8 7.39 6.62 3.23
CA LEU A 8 7.64 7.70 2.27
C LEU A 8 8.04 8.98 3.05
N PRO A 9 9.03 9.76 2.58
CA PRO A 9 9.41 11.01 3.21
C PRO A 9 8.23 11.97 3.41
N GLY A 10 7.88 12.29 4.65
CA GLY A 10 6.79 13.24 4.95
C GLY A 10 5.37 12.66 4.93
N LEU A 11 5.24 11.33 4.96
CA LEU A 11 3.98 10.65 5.30
C LEU A 11 3.84 10.59 6.83
N ILE A 12 2.95 11.40 7.40
CA ILE A 12 2.74 11.46 8.86
C ILE A 12 1.48 10.67 9.21
N LEU A 13 1.67 9.51 9.85
CA LEU A 13 0.58 8.63 10.28
C LEU A 13 0.72 8.29 11.76
N PRO A 14 -0.39 8.20 12.51
CA PRO A 14 -0.42 7.52 13.80
C PRO A 14 0.23 6.12 13.71
N PRO A 15 1.01 5.69 14.72
CA PRO A 15 1.72 4.41 14.68
C PRO A 15 0.83 3.20 14.39
N SER A 16 -0.39 3.20 14.90
CA SER A 16 -1.38 2.15 14.66
C SER A 16 -1.72 1.99 13.17
N TYR A 17 -1.83 3.10 12.42
CA TYR A 17 -2.11 3.06 10.99
C TYR A 17 -0.88 2.67 10.18
N GLN A 18 0.33 3.05 10.63
CA GLN A 18 1.58 2.61 9.99
C GLN A 18 1.71 1.08 9.99
N VAL A 19 1.40 0.43 11.11
CA VAL A 19 1.45 -1.04 11.22
C VAL A 19 0.53 -1.71 10.20
N VAL A 20 -0.72 -1.24 10.09
CA VAL A 20 -1.69 -1.81 9.17
C VAL A 20 -1.30 -1.53 7.71
N LEU A 21 -0.84 -0.32 7.41
CA LEU A 21 -0.38 0.05 6.06
C LEU A 21 0.83 -0.80 5.63
N ARG A 22 1.84 -0.97 6.50
CA ARG A 22 3.00 -1.84 6.23
C ARG A 22 2.55 -3.27 5.90
N ARG A 23 1.60 -3.80 6.66
CA ARG A 23 1.03 -5.13 6.39
C ARG A 23 0.36 -5.18 5.03
N ARG A 24 -0.47 -4.20 4.67
CA ARG A 24 -1.15 -4.15 3.38
C ARG A 24 -0.17 -4.05 2.21
N LEU A 25 0.86 -3.22 2.32
CA LEU A 25 1.93 -3.14 1.31
C LEU A 25 2.71 -4.45 1.20
N ALA A 26 2.98 -5.13 2.32
CA ALA A 26 3.61 -6.45 2.28
C ALA A 26 2.74 -7.47 1.56
N GLU A 27 1.43 -7.47 1.78
CA GLU A 27 0.48 -8.35 1.07
C GLU A 27 0.47 -8.08 -0.44
N VAL A 28 0.56 -6.81 -0.87
CA VAL A 28 0.70 -6.43 -2.28
C VAL A 28 2.04 -6.94 -2.84
N ASN A 29 3.15 -6.58 -2.21
CA ASN A 29 4.50 -6.89 -2.71
C ASN A 29 4.82 -8.39 -2.72
N THR A 30 4.10 -9.21 -1.95
CA THR A 30 4.31 -10.66 -1.88
C THR A 30 3.27 -11.47 -2.65
N ALA A 31 2.36 -10.81 -3.37
CA ALA A 31 1.34 -11.48 -4.15
C ALA A 31 1.96 -12.40 -5.22
N THR A 32 1.44 -13.62 -5.33
CA THR A 32 1.96 -14.68 -6.22
C THR A 32 1.22 -14.79 -7.55
N SER A 33 0.18 -13.99 -7.76
CA SER A 33 -0.58 -13.94 -9.01
C SER A 33 -1.17 -12.54 -9.20
N ALA A 34 -1.49 -12.19 -10.45
CA ALA A 34 -2.10 -10.89 -10.76
C ALA A 34 -3.43 -10.69 -9.99
N ALA A 35 -4.26 -11.74 -9.91
CA ALA A 35 -5.50 -11.71 -9.15
C ALA A 35 -5.26 -11.45 -7.65
N ASN A 36 -4.27 -12.11 -7.05
CA ASN A 36 -3.93 -11.89 -5.63
C ASN A 36 -3.39 -10.48 -5.41
N CYS A 37 -2.62 -9.94 -6.36
CA CYS A 37 -2.09 -8.57 -6.30
C CYS A 37 -3.22 -7.54 -6.32
N LEU A 38 -4.17 -7.67 -7.26
CA LEU A 38 -5.32 -6.77 -7.37
C LEU A 38 -6.24 -6.85 -6.13
N ILE A 39 -6.44 -8.04 -5.56
CA ILE A 39 -7.19 -8.20 -4.31
C ILE A 39 -6.47 -7.50 -3.14
N ALA A 40 -5.15 -7.65 -3.05
CA ALA A 40 -4.36 -7.00 -2.01
C ALA A 40 -4.37 -5.46 -2.16
N GLN A 41 -4.27 -4.97 -3.40
CA GLN A 41 -4.39 -3.54 -3.73
C GLN A 41 -5.74 -3.00 -3.27
N ALA A 42 -6.85 -3.62 -3.68
CA ALA A 42 -8.21 -3.18 -3.30
C ALA A 42 -8.41 -3.15 -1.77
N ARG A 43 -7.83 -4.12 -1.04
CA ARG A 43 -7.86 -4.13 0.44
C ARG A 43 -7.05 -3.01 1.07
N ALA A 44 -5.95 -2.61 0.45
CA ALA A 44 -5.13 -1.50 0.89
C ALA A 44 -5.85 -0.17 0.61
N GLU A 45 -6.42 0.00 -0.59
CA GLU A 45 -7.20 1.18 -0.98
C GLU A 45 -8.45 1.36 -0.11
N GLY A 46 -9.19 0.29 0.18
CA GLY A 46 -10.35 0.35 1.07
C GLY A 46 -10.01 0.79 2.51
N MET A 47 -8.78 0.55 2.98
CA MET A 47 -8.31 1.12 4.24
C MET A 47 -8.11 2.64 4.12
N VAL A 48 -7.55 3.12 3.02
CA VAL A 48 -7.34 4.55 2.77
C VAL A 48 -8.66 5.28 2.63
N GLU A 49 -9.62 4.69 1.90
CA GLU A 49 -10.99 5.19 1.77
C GLU A 49 -11.66 5.35 3.15
N ALA A 50 -11.51 4.35 4.02
CA ALA A 50 -12.03 4.44 5.38
C ALA A 50 -11.40 5.60 6.19
N LEU A 51 -10.08 5.81 6.06
CA LEU A 51 -9.39 6.92 6.73
C LEU A 51 -9.84 8.29 6.20
N GLU A 52 -10.11 8.40 4.90
CA GLU A 52 -10.62 9.61 4.25
C GLU A 52 -12.06 9.93 4.68
N LEU A 53 -12.94 8.92 4.73
CA LEU A 53 -14.32 9.06 5.19
C LEU A 53 -14.39 9.50 6.65
N LEU A 54 -13.51 8.93 7.49
CA LEU A 54 -13.41 9.29 8.90
C LEU A 54 -12.68 10.61 9.15
N LYS A 55 -12.17 11.28 8.10
CA LYS A 55 -11.35 12.50 8.21
C LYS A 55 -10.17 12.33 9.17
N ALA A 56 -9.59 11.13 9.19
CA ALA A 56 -8.49 10.77 10.07
C ALA A 56 -7.16 11.38 9.61
N LEU A 57 -7.06 11.82 8.36
CA LEU A 57 -5.88 12.37 7.71
C LEU A 57 -6.24 13.59 6.86
N GLU A 58 -5.26 14.45 6.62
CA GLU A 58 -5.37 15.53 5.63
C GLU A 58 -5.43 14.97 4.20
N GLN A 59 -6.11 15.68 3.29
CA GLN A 59 -6.31 15.23 1.91
C GLN A 59 -4.99 14.88 1.21
N GLN A 60 -3.95 15.70 1.41
CA GLN A 60 -2.63 15.45 0.84
C GLN A 60 -2.03 14.12 1.32
N GLN A 61 -2.27 13.73 2.57
CA GLN A 61 -1.77 12.46 3.10
C GLN A 61 -2.57 11.28 2.51
N VAL A 62 -3.88 11.44 2.33
CA VAL A 62 -4.75 10.45 1.66
C VAL A 62 -4.27 10.18 0.23
N GLU A 63 -4.07 11.23 -0.57
CA GLU A 63 -3.59 11.11 -1.96
C GLU A 63 -2.25 10.37 -2.04
N ARG A 64 -1.33 10.69 -1.13
CA ARG A 64 -0.02 10.02 -1.06
C ARG A 64 -0.13 8.54 -0.71
N LEU A 65 -1.13 8.14 0.08
CA LEU A 65 -1.37 6.73 0.39
C LEU A 65 -1.88 5.97 -0.83
N TYR A 66 -2.83 6.52 -1.57
CA TYR A 66 -3.30 5.92 -2.82
C TYR A 66 -2.15 5.76 -3.81
N LEU A 67 -1.36 6.80 -4.02
CA LEU A 67 -0.21 6.75 -4.94
C LEU A 67 0.81 5.68 -4.53
N LEU A 68 1.11 5.55 -3.23
CA LEU A 68 2.01 4.52 -2.73
C LEU A 68 1.52 3.10 -3.03
N ILE A 69 0.21 2.86 -2.83
CA ILE A 69 -0.42 1.56 -3.06
C ILE A 69 -0.44 1.25 -4.56
N GLU A 70 -0.82 2.22 -5.39
CA GLU A 70 -0.83 2.10 -6.85
C GLU A 70 0.57 1.76 -7.39
N GLN A 71 1.60 2.46 -6.94
CA GLN A 71 2.99 2.21 -7.34
C GLN A 71 3.45 0.80 -6.93
N ALA A 72 3.16 0.37 -5.72
CA ALA A 72 3.50 -0.97 -5.24
C ALA A 72 2.80 -2.07 -6.07
N ALA A 73 1.50 -1.91 -6.33
CA ALA A 73 0.74 -2.86 -7.12
C ALA A 73 1.22 -2.90 -8.59
N THR A 74 1.47 -1.74 -9.19
CA THR A 74 1.99 -1.62 -10.56
C THR A 74 3.33 -2.34 -10.69
N ALA A 75 4.27 -2.07 -9.78
CA ALA A 75 5.56 -2.74 -9.78
C ALA A 75 5.41 -4.26 -9.67
N ARG A 76 4.55 -4.74 -8.77
CA ARG A 76 4.37 -6.17 -8.57
C ARG A 76 3.67 -6.86 -9.75
N LEU A 77 2.69 -6.21 -10.37
CA LEU A 77 2.03 -6.74 -11.56
C LEU A 77 3.02 -6.89 -12.73
N LEU A 78 3.88 -5.90 -12.95
CA LEU A 78 4.93 -5.98 -13.97
C LEU A 78 5.90 -7.16 -13.71
N GLU A 79 6.32 -7.38 -12.47
CA GLU A 79 7.15 -8.53 -12.10
C GLU A 79 6.45 -9.86 -12.39
N LEU A 80 5.16 -9.97 -12.05
CA LEU A 80 4.36 -11.17 -12.26
C LEU A 80 4.12 -11.47 -13.75
N GLU A 81 3.94 -10.43 -14.56
CA GLU A 81 3.83 -10.56 -16.02
C GLU A 81 5.14 -11.07 -16.63
N GLN A 82 6.29 -10.56 -16.17
CA GLN A 82 7.61 -10.98 -16.64
C GLN A 82 7.95 -12.41 -16.22
N GLY A 83 7.59 -12.81 -14.99
CA GLY A 83 7.82 -14.17 -14.47
C GLY A 83 6.87 -15.24 -15.01
N ALA A 84 5.78 -14.86 -15.69
CA ALA A 84 4.86 -15.80 -16.34
C ALA A 84 5.32 -16.23 -17.75
N GLY A 85 6.39 -15.62 -18.27
CA GLY A 85 6.96 -15.89 -19.59
C GLY A 85 8.16 -16.85 -19.63
N GLU A 86 8.56 -17.39 -18.47
CA GLU A 86 9.59 -18.45 -18.33
C GLU A 86 8.96 -19.84 -18.15
#